data_AF-A0A920L585-F1
#
_entry.id   AF-A0A920L585-F1
#
_cell.length_a   1.000
_cell.length_b   1.000
_cell.length_c   1.000
_cell.angle_alpha   90.00
_cell.angle_beta   90.00
_cell.angle_gamma   90.00
#
_symmetry.space_group_name_H-M   'P 1'
#
loop_
_entity.id
_entity.type
_entity.pdbx_description
1 polymer ?
#
loop_
_entity_poly.entity_id
_entity_poly.type
_entity_poly.pdbx_seq_one_letter_code
_entity_poly.pdbx_strand_id
1 'polypeptide(L)'
;MLRHPIKDGKPSAKVLSRLGDDQTPGVENQYCAARAGLAEAWTEKSAQPLIDAASAQNPLEDSSRLDLTGLSFVSIDAARTVDIDDALHAKSLPTVGSSRLQSLTPPLISQAWRTCRVCSPSAAPRFTFMATSPRCCPKRFAGPLRAGRGHPRPAIVCQMQVLDSGEIESFAFHRAVVRSRAKLAYAAVDRYVTGNSDDLIAHANPLEALVQVYRTLRERRSNASW
;
A
#
# COMPACT_ATOMS: atom_id res chain seq x y z
N MET A 1 -22.38 27.14 -20.84
CA MET A 1 -22.81 28.22 -19.95
C MET A 1 -24.31 28.42 -20.13
N LEU A 2 -25.10 28.23 -19.07
CA LEU A 2 -26.50 28.71 -19.05
C LEU A 2 -26.45 30.21 -18.78
N ARG A 3 -26.48 31.03 -19.83
CA ARG A 3 -26.53 32.49 -19.69
C ARG A 3 -27.98 32.90 -19.57
N HIS A 4 -28.31 33.67 -18.54
CA HIS A 4 -29.64 34.26 -18.42
C HIS A 4 -29.92 35.11 -19.68
N PRO A 5 -31.11 35.00 -20.31
CA PRO A 5 -31.39 35.68 -21.57
C PRO A 5 -31.43 37.22 -21.46
N ILE A 6 -31.53 37.76 -20.24
CA ILE A 6 -31.52 39.20 -19.95
C ILE A 6 -30.13 39.61 -19.47
N LYS A 7 -29.51 40.62 -20.12
CA LYS A 7 -28.15 41.13 -19.83
C LYS A 7 -27.96 41.56 -18.36
N ASP A 8 -29.00 42.13 -17.75
CA ASP A 8 -29.00 42.64 -16.36
C ASP A 8 -29.85 41.80 -15.40
N GLY A 9 -30.22 40.58 -15.79
CA GLY A 9 -30.99 39.67 -14.95
C GLY A 9 -30.15 39.06 -13.81
N LYS A 10 -30.81 38.69 -12.71
CA LYS A 10 -30.14 37.94 -11.63
C LYS A 10 -29.49 36.66 -12.20
N PRO A 11 -28.31 36.25 -11.71
CA PRO A 11 -27.68 35.03 -12.16
C PRO A 11 -28.59 33.83 -11.88
N SER A 12 -28.91 33.07 -12.92
CA SER A 12 -29.64 31.80 -12.77
C SER A 12 -28.66 30.64 -12.68
N ALA A 13 -28.90 29.76 -11.72
CA ALA A 13 -28.13 28.54 -11.55
C ALA A 13 -29.08 27.33 -11.50
N LYS A 14 -28.58 26.19 -11.93
CA LYS A 14 -29.25 24.89 -11.74
C LYS A 14 -28.55 24.16 -10.60
N VAL A 15 -29.31 23.70 -9.61
CA VAL A 15 -28.77 22.79 -8.60
C VAL A 15 -28.45 21.46 -9.28
N LEU A 16 -27.18 21.08 -9.28
CA LEU A 16 -26.70 19.83 -9.90
C LEU A 16 -26.72 18.66 -8.91
N SER A 17 -26.44 18.94 -7.64
CA SER A 17 -26.41 17.94 -6.56
C SER A 17 -26.70 18.61 -5.21
N ARG A 18 -27.23 17.81 -4.26
CA ARG A 18 -27.44 18.20 -2.85
C ARG A 18 -26.60 17.26 -1.99
N LEU A 19 -25.68 17.81 -1.20
CA LEU A 19 -24.74 17.03 -0.39
C LEU A 19 -25.36 16.53 0.94
N GLY A 20 -26.31 17.28 1.50
CA GLY A 20 -26.93 16.96 2.78
C GLY A 20 -27.45 18.20 3.50
N ASP A 21 -27.66 18.05 4.80
CA ASP A 21 -27.94 19.10 5.78
C ASP A 21 -26.93 19.04 6.94
N ASP A 22 -27.11 19.88 7.95
CA ASP A 22 -26.25 19.99 9.14
C ASP A 22 -26.26 18.74 10.02
N GLN A 23 -27.26 17.87 9.88
CA GLN A 23 -27.37 16.60 10.60
C GLN A 23 -26.82 15.41 9.81
N THR A 24 -26.48 15.62 8.53
CA THR A 24 -25.97 14.56 7.66
C THR A 24 -24.53 14.19 8.08
N PRO A 25 -24.27 12.97 8.59
CA PRO A 25 -22.94 12.60 9.06
C PRO A 25 -21.91 12.64 7.92
N GLY A 26 -20.81 13.36 8.13
CA GLY A 26 -19.73 13.46 7.16
C GLY A 26 -20.00 14.42 6.00
N VAL A 27 -21.00 15.31 6.09
CA VAL A 27 -21.31 16.32 5.05
C VAL A 27 -20.13 17.26 4.80
N GLU A 28 -19.34 17.57 5.83
CA GLU A 28 -18.12 18.36 5.75
C GLU A 28 -17.05 17.69 4.87
N ASN A 29 -16.94 16.36 4.94
CA ASN A 29 -16.02 15.61 4.09
C ASN A 29 -16.48 15.63 2.63
N GLN A 30 -17.78 15.51 2.39
CA GLN A 30 -18.34 15.58 1.04
C GLN A 30 -18.18 16.98 0.43
N TYR A 31 -18.43 18.03 1.22
CA TYR A 31 -18.23 19.41 0.82
C TYR A 31 -16.76 19.69 0.47
N CYS A 32 -15.82 19.32 1.35
CA CYS A 32 -14.39 19.50 1.10
C CYS A 32 -13.94 18.77 -0.17
N ALA A 33 -14.41 17.55 -0.37
CA ALA A 33 -14.10 16.78 -1.57
C ALA A 33 -14.66 17.42 -2.84
N ALA A 34 -15.92 17.87 -2.82
CA ALA A 34 -16.53 18.57 -3.96
C ALA A 34 -15.81 19.89 -4.26
N ARG A 35 -15.46 20.68 -3.23
CA ARG A 35 -14.71 21.94 -3.37
C ARG A 35 -13.33 21.73 -3.96
N ALA A 36 -12.65 20.65 -3.59
CA ALA A 36 -11.35 20.27 -4.13
C ALA A 36 -11.42 19.61 -5.52
N GLY A 37 -12.63 19.44 -6.09
CA GLY A 37 -12.81 18.77 -7.37
C GLY A 37 -12.49 17.27 -7.34
N LEU A 38 -12.51 16.64 -6.16
CA LEU A 38 -12.28 15.20 -6.02
C LEU A 38 -13.46 14.43 -6.61
N ALA A 39 -13.15 13.43 -7.43
CA ALA A 39 -14.18 12.61 -8.07
C ALA A 39 -15.12 11.97 -7.04
N GLU A 40 -16.38 11.77 -7.43
CA GLU A 40 -17.38 11.11 -6.59
C GLU A 40 -17.01 9.66 -6.24
N ALA A 41 -17.70 9.11 -5.24
CA ALA A 41 -17.54 7.72 -4.85
C ALA A 41 -17.85 6.77 -6.02
N TRP A 42 -17.21 5.60 -6.03
CA TRP A 42 -17.47 4.57 -7.03
C TRP A 42 -18.94 4.12 -6.99
N THR A 43 -19.63 4.21 -8.13
CA THR A 43 -20.90 3.52 -8.35
C THR A 43 -20.65 2.08 -8.79
N GLU A 44 -21.60 1.18 -8.54
CA GLU A 44 -21.47 -0.22 -8.99
C GLU A 44 -21.24 -0.31 -10.50
N LYS A 45 -21.99 0.48 -11.29
CA LYS A 45 -21.80 0.57 -12.74
C LYS A 45 -20.40 1.01 -13.15
N SER A 46 -19.79 1.97 -12.44
CA SER A 46 -18.42 2.42 -12.75
C SER A 46 -17.34 1.46 -12.28
N ALA A 47 -17.63 0.65 -11.25
CA ALA A 47 -16.69 -0.30 -10.67
C ALA A 47 -16.72 -1.67 -11.37
N GLN A 48 -17.87 -2.09 -11.91
CA GLN A 48 -18.06 -3.44 -12.44
C GLN A 48 -17.05 -3.82 -13.53
N PRO A 49 -16.77 -3.00 -14.56
CA PRO A 49 -15.83 -3.37 -15.61
C PRO A 49 -14.40 -3.59 -15.09
N LEU A 50 -14.01 -2.81 -14.06
CA LEU A 50 -12.73 -2.98 -13.39
C LEU A 50 -12.69 -4.32 -12.64
N ILE A 51 -13.78 -4.63 -11.92
CA ILE A 51 -13.89 -5.85 -11.12
C ILE A 51 -13.79 -7.07 -12.04
N ASP A 52 -14.55 -7.07 -13.13
CA ASP A 52 -14.53 -8.15 -14.12
C ASP A 52 -13.13 -8.32 -14.73
N ALA A 53 -12.47 -7.22 -15.10
CA ALA A 53 -11.12 -7.24 -15.66
C ALA A 53 -10.05 -7.74 -14.66
N ALA A 54 -10.25 -7.55 -13.36
CA ALA A 54 -9.37 -8.10 -12.34
C ALA A 54 -9.68 -9.57 -12.04
N SER A 55 -10.95 -9.94 -11.96
CA SER A 55 -11.39 -11.33 -11.77
C SER A 55 -10.97 -12.25 -12.92
N ALA A 56 -10.82 -11.71 -14.13
CA ALA A 56 -10.31 -12.44 -15.29
C ALA A 56 -8.79 -12.71 -15.23
N GLN A 57 -8.05 -12.12 -14.29
CA GLN A 57 -6.61 -12.33 -14.16
C GLN A 57 -6.31 -13.34 -13.05
N ASN A 58 -5.43 -14.31 -13.34
CA ASN A 58 -4.89 -15.21 -12.33
C ASN A 58 -3.37 -15.05 -12.18
N PRO A 59 -2.90 -14.01 -11.49
CA PRO A 59 -1.46 -13.76 -11.33
C PRO A 59 -0.69 -14.85 -10.62
N LEU A 60 -1.35 -15.69 -9.83
CA LEU A 60 -0.70 -16.78 -9.11
C LEU A 60 -0.30 -17.93 -10.05
N GLU A 61 -0.90 -18.02 -11.24
CA GLU A 61 -0.56 -18.99 -12.28
C GLU A 61 0.52 -18.49 -13.26
N ASP A 62 0.99 -17.25 -13.11
CA ASP A 62 2.04 -16.66 -13.94
C ASP A 62 3.42 -17.28 -13.59
N SER A 63 3.88 -18.22 -14.41
CA SER A 63 5.14 -18.94 -14.24
C SER A 63 6.39 -18.06 -14.36
N SER A 64 6.27 -16.82 -14.85
CA SER A 64 7.39 -15.86 -14.85
C SER A 64 7.70 -15.28 -13.47
N ARG A 65 6.85 -15.54 -12.47
CA ARG A 65 7.02 -15.07 -11.11
C ARG A 65 7.93 -15.99 -10.31
N LEU A 66 8.84 -15.39 -9.56
CA LEU A 66 9.62 -16.13 -8.56
C LEU A 66 8.71 -16.57 -7.41
N ASP A 67 8.81 -17.84 -7.02
CA ASP A 67 8.19 -18.31 -5.79
C ASP A 67 9.07 -17.95 -4.58
N LEU A 68 8.60 -17.01 -3.76
CA LEU A 68 9.22 -16.59 -2.52
C LEU A 68 8.33 -16.90 -1.31
N THR A 69 7.32 -17.77 -1.45
CA THR A 69 6.37 -18.13 -0.38
C THR A 69 7.01 -18.90 0.78
N GLY A 70 8.23 -19.42 0.58
CA GLY A 70 9.07 -20.02 1.61
C GLY A 70 9.62 -18.99 2.61
N LEU A 71 9.82 -17.74 2.18
CA LEU A 71 10.39 -16.68 3.01
C LEU A 71 9.39 -16.15 4.05
N SER A 72 9.91 -15.80 5.23
CA SER A 72 9.10 -15.28 6.35
C SER A 72 8.88 -13.78 6.19
N PHE A 73 8.03 -13.40 5.24
CA PHE A 73 7.58 -12.02 5.13
C PHE A 73 6.67 -11.65 6.30
N VAL A 74 6.81 -10.43 6.81
CA VAL A 74 5.92 -9.81 7.80
C VAL A 74 5.54 -8.41 7.34
N SER A 75 4.32 -7.95 7.61
CA SER A 75 3.98 -6.52 7.48
C SER A 75 4.01 -5.87 8.86
N ILE A 76 4.21 -4.56 8.92
CA ILE A 76 4.19 -3.79 10.18
C ILE A 76 3.32 -2.56 9.97
N ASP A 77 2.16 -2.54 10.62
CA ASP A 77 1.09 -1.59 10.34
C ASP A 77 0.43 -1.09 11.63
N ALA A 78 -0.43 -0.08 11.51
CA ALA A 78 -1.38 0.19 12.59
C ALA A 78 -2.37 -0.97 12.77
N ALA A 79 -2.83 -1.20 14.01
CA ALA A 79 -3.74 -2.29 14.33
C ALA A 79 -5.02 -2.25 13.45
N ARG A 80 -5.53 -1.06 13.16
CA ARG A 80 -6.72 -0.82 12.33
C ARG A 80 -6.50 -0.80 10.81
N THR A 81 -5.25 -0.89 10.33
CA THR A 81 -4.95 -0.93 8.88
C THR A 81 -5.55 -2.18 8.25
N VAL A 82 -6.19 -2.04 7.10
CA VAL A 82 -6.88 -3.14 6.42
C VAL A 82 -6.28 -3.40 5.03
N ASP A 83 -5.80 -2.35 4.40
CA ASP A 83 -5.03 -2.28 3.17
C ASP A 83 -3.53 -2.43 3.47
N ILE A 84 -3.07 -3.67 3.50
CA ILE A 84 -1.65 -4.00 3.70
C ILE A 84 -1.01 -4.16 2.32
N ASP A 85 -0.21 -3.18 1.93
CA ASP A 85 0.42 -3.09 0.62
C ASP A 85 1.91 -3.49 0.63
N ASP A 86 2.51 -3.60 1.81
CA ASP A 86 3.91 -3.95 1.97
C ASP A 86 4.11 -5.16 2.87
N ALA A 87 5.23 -5.84 2.65
CA ALA A 87 5.78 -6.79 3.58
C ALA A 87 7.30 -6.72 3.53
N LEU A 88 7.95 -7.25 4.55
CA LEU A 88 9.37 -7.14 4.79
C LEU A 88 9.92 -8.50 5.18
N HIS A 89 11.08 -8.84 4.65
CA HIS A 89 11.87 -9.97 5.07
C HIS A 89 13.34 -9.57 5.05
N ALA A 90 14.09 -9.91 6.09
CA ALA A 90 15.52 -9.75 6.08
C ALA A 90 16.21 -11.01 6.61
N LYS A 91 17.43 -11.22 6.13
CA LYS A 91 18.32 -12.29 6.58
C LYS A 91 19.76 -11.81 6.52
N SER A 92 20.54 -12.14 7.54
CA SER A 92 22.00 -11.98 7.53
C SER A 92 22.64 -13.08 6.68
N LEU A 93 23.49 -12.68 5.75
CA LEU A 93 24.30 -13.56 4.91
C LEU A 93 25.73 -13.60 5.45
N PRO A 94 26.28 -14.80 5.74
CA PRO A 94 27.68 -14.95 6.06
C PRO A 94 28.51 -14.70 4.79
N THR A 95 29.40 -13.72 4.80
CA THR A 95 30.42 -13.56 3.76
C THR A 95 31.80 -13.61 4.40
N VAL A 96 32.80 -14.09 3.66
CA VAL A 96 34.20 -14.07 4.10
C VAL A 96 34.62 -12.61 4.33
N GLY A 97 34.82 -12.23 5.60
CA GLY A 97 35.37 -10.94 6.01
C GLY A 97 34.37 -9.81 6.37
N SER A 98 33.06 -9.98 6.13
CA SER A 98 32.02 -9.00 6.56
C SER A 98 30.62 -9.62 6.61
N SER A 99 29.70 -9.03 7.38
CA SER A 99 28.28 -9.38 7.30
C SER A 99 27.61 -8.62 6.15
N ARG A 100 26.73 -9.30 5.41
CA ARG A 100 25.80 -8.66 4.47
C ARG A 100 24.40 -8.89 4.97
N LEU A 101 23.55 -7.87 4.91
CA LEU A 101 22.13 -7.98 5.22
C LEU A 101 21.36 -7.99 3.91
N GLN A 102 20.65 -9.08 3.63
CA GLN A 102 19.73 -9.13 2.50
C GLN A 102 18.36 -8.68 2.98
N SER A 103 17.84 -7.59 2.42
CA SER A 103 16.48 -7.11 2.65
C SER A 103 15.64 -7.35 1.41
N LEU A 104 14.50 -8.01 1.56
CA LEU A 104 13.49 -8.15 0.53
C LEU A 104 12.24 -7.38 0.99
N THR A 105 11.86 -6.39 0.20
CA THR A 105 10.62 -5.64 0.39
C THR A 105 9.75 -5.85 -0.84
N PRO A 106 8.64 -6.59 -0.75
CA PRO A 106 7.56 -6.52 -1.73
C PRO A 106 6.82 -5.19 -1.65
N PRO A 107 6.90 -4.30 -2.67
CA PRO A 107 5.77 -3.47 -3.02
C PRO A 107 4.69 -4.36 -3.66
N LEU A 108 3.63 -4.65 -2.89
CA LEU A 108 2.39 -5.09 -3.49
C LEU A 108 1.79 -3.85 -4.14
N ILE A 109 1.59 -3.93 -5.44
CA ILE A 109 0.59 -3.24 -6.27
C ILE A 109 1.18 -3.16 -7.69
N SER A 110 0.73 -4.04 -8.59
CA SER A 110 0.92 -3.82 -10.03
C SER A 110 -0.31 -4.14 -10.88
N GLN A 111 -1.18 -5.04 -10.41
CA GLN A 111 -2.33 -5.43 -11.23
C GLN A 111 -3.51 -4.47 -11.12
N ALA A 112 -3.90 -4.03 -9.92
CA ALA A 112 -4.96 -3.05 -9.77
C ALA A 112 -4.64 -1.74 -10.51
N TRP A 113 -3.35 -1.37 -10.62
CA TRP A 113 -2.92 -0.16 -11.31
C TRP A 113 -3.03 -0.26 -12.84
N ARG A 114 -2.66 -1.40 -13.46
CA ARG A 114 -2.84 -1.56 -14.91
C ARG A 114 -4.32 -1.55 -15.29
N THR A 115 -5.19 -2.22 -14.54
CA THR A 115 -6.64 -2.18 -14.79
C THR A 115 -7.23 -0.80 -14.51
N CYS A 116 -6.85 -0.12 -13.42
CA CYS A 116 -7.36 1.23 -13.12
C CYS A 116 -6.96 2.29 -14.16
N ARG A 117 -5.73 2.23 -14.69
CA ARG A 117 -5.25 3.20 -15.69
C ARG A 117 -5.83 2.97 -17.08
N VAL A 118 -6.08 1.70 -17.45
CA VAL A 118 -6.69 1.32 -18.73
C VAL A 118 -8.21 1.56 -18.73
N CYS A 119 -8.90 1.29 -17.63
CA CYS A 119 -10.36 1.44 -17.56
C CYS A 119 -10.83 2.85 -17.17
N SER A 120 -9.95 3.74 -16.71
CA SER A 120 -10.33 5.11 -16.35
C SER A 120 -9.18 6.11 -16.59
N PRO A 121 -9.12 6.77 -17.75
CA PRO A 121 -8.20 7.89 -17.97
C PRO A 121 -8.41 9.06 -16.99
N SER A 122 -9.57 9.12 -16.33
CA SER A 122 -9.89 10.04 -15.22
C SER A 122 -9.47 9.54 -13.83
N ALA A 123 -8.67 8.47 -13.73
CA ALA A 123 -8.16 7.96 -12.45
C ALA A 123 -7.06 8.86 -11.85
N ALA A 124 -6.39 9.69 -12.67
CA ALA A 124 -5.31 10.57 -12.21
C ALA A 124 -5.70 11.50 -11.02
N PRO A 125 -6.86 12.20 -11.01
CA PRO A 125 -7.27 13.02 -9.87
C PRO A 125 -7.86 12.25 -8.68
N ARG A 126 -7.99 10.91 -8.74
CA ARG A 126 -8.60 10.11 -7.65
C ARG A 126 -7.60 9.63 -6.62
N PHE A 127 -6.31 9.66 -6.93
CA PHE A 127 -5.25 9.17 -6.06
C PHE A 127 -4.77 10.26 -5.12
N THR A 128 -5.59 10.59 -4.13
CA THR A 128 -5.14 11.20 -2.88
C THR A 128 -5.68 10.33 -1.77
N PHE A 129 -4.77 9.63 -1.07
CA PHE A 129 -5.11 8.79 0.08
C PHE A 129 -5.53 9.71 1.24
N MET A 130 -6.76 10.20 1.23
CA MET A 130 -7.39 10.67 2.46
C MET A 130 -7.83 9.42 3.22
N ALA A 131 -7.33 9.27 4.45
CA ALA A 131 -7.53 8.12 5.34
C ALA A 131 -9.01 7.72 5.59
N THR A 132 -9.97 8.51 5.10
CA THR A 132 -11.42 8.33 5.21
C THR A 132 -12.15 8.17 3.87
N SER A 133 -11.44 8.12 2.74
CA SER A 133 -12.05 8.25 1.41
C SER A 133 -12.11 6.92 0.64
N PRO A 134 -13.29 6.29 0.45
CA PRO A 134 -13.48 5.08 -0.36
C PRO A 134 -13.30 5.33 -1.88
N ARG A 135 -12.60 6.40 -2.27
CA ARG A 135 -12.53 6.92 -3.65
C ARG A 135 -11.35 6.38 -4.45
N CYS A 136 -10.29 5.86 -3.80
CA CYS A 136 -9.10 5.36 -4.50
C CYS A 136 -9.34 4.00 -5.20
N CYS A 137 -10.16 3.12 -4.62
CA CYS A 137 -10.42 1.79 -5.18
C CYS A 137 -11.83 1.31 -4.82
N PRO A 138 -12.57 0.62 -5.72
CA PRO A 138 -13.85 0.03 -5.38
C PRO A 138 -13.73 -0.93 -4.19
N LYS A 139 -14.69 -0.87 -3.24
CA LYS A 139 -14.68 -1.73 -2.03
C LYS A 139 -14.50 -3.23 -2.34
N ARG A 140 -15.02 -3.70 -3.48
CA ARG A 140 -14.92 -5.11 -3.93
C ARG A 140 -13.52 -5.51 -4.43
N PHE A 141 -12.72 -4.57 -4.95
CA PHE A 141 -11.30 -4.83 -5.29
C PHE A 141 -10.46 -5.13 -4.07
N ALA A 142 -10.86 -4.55 -2.93
CA ALA A 142 -10.09 -4.68 -1.73
C ALA A 142 -10.12 -6.12 -1.20
N GLY A 143 -11.07 -6.99 -1.53
CA GLY A 143 -11.14 -8.36 -0.99
C GLY A 143 -9.87 -9.21 -1.23
N PRO A 144 -9.44 -9.43 -2.50
CA PRO A 144 -8.19 -10.13 -2.82
C PRO A 144 -6.93 -9.38 -2.35
N LEU A 145 -6.98 -8.04 -2.29
CA LEU A 145 -5.91 -7.19 -1.74
C LEU A 145 -5.84 -7.22 -0.18
N ARG A 146 -6.98 -7.48 0.48
CA ARG A 146 -7.20 -7.59 1.93
C ARG A 146 -6.98 -8.98 2.46
N ALA A 147 -6.73 -9.98 1.59
CA ALA A 147 -6.72 -11.39 1.92
C ALA A 147 -5.55 -11.77 2.82
N GLY A 148 -5.66 -11.39 4.11
CA GLY A 148 -5.10 -11.97 5.32
C GLY A 148 -3.63 -12.35 5.36
N ARG A 149 -3.14 -12.59 6.56
CA ARG A 149 -1.92 -13.35 6.78
C ARG A 149 -2.09 -14.76 6.17
N GLY A 150 -1.00 -15.38 5.74
CA GLY A 150 -0.95 -16.81 5.43
C GLY A 150 -1.31 -17.21 3.99
N HIS A 151 -1.80 -16.30 3.15
CA HIS A 151 -2.12 -16.60 1.75
C HIS A 151 -1.02 -16.12 0.79
N PRO A 152 -0.68 -16.91 -0.26
CA PRO A 152 0.18 -16.46 -1.36
C PRO A 152 -0.44 -15.27 -2.10
N ARG A 153 0.38 -14.27 -2.43
CA ARG A 153 -0.04 -13.08 -3.17
C ARG A 153 1.00 -12.70 -4.22
N PRO A 154 0.58 -12.19 -5.38
CA PRO A 154 1.51 -11.62 -6.34
C PRO A 154 2.09 -10.32 -5.81
N ALA A 155 3.40 -10.15 -5.94
CA ALA A 155 4.11 -8.94 -5.57
C ALA A 155 5.11 -8.53 -6.66
N ILE A 156 5.49 -7.27 -6.65
CA ILE A 156 6.80 -6.86 -7.17
C ILE A 156 7.71 -6.86 -5.95
N VAL A 157 8.92 -7.41 -6.04
CA VAL A 157 9.86 -7.51 -4.93
C VAL A 157 11.11 -6.74 -5.29
N CYS A 158 11.49 -5.80 -4.42
CA CYS A 158 12.82 -5.20 -4.40
C CYS A 158 13.70 -6.02 -3.46
N GLN A 159 14.72 -6.67 -4.03
CA GLN A 159 15.74 -7.39 -3.27
C GLN A 159 16.99 -6.52 -3.22
N MET A 160 17.51 -6.26 -2.03
CA MET A 160 18.68 -5.41 -1.80
C MET A 160 19.72 -6.15 -0.96
N GLN A 161 20.99 -5.94 -1.28
CA GLN A 161 22.13 -6.30 -0.43
C GLN A 161 22.66 -5.03 0.23
N VAL A 162 22.59 -5.00 1.56
CA VAL A 162 23.03 -3.89 2.38
C VAL A 162 24.28 -4.33 3.14
N LEU A 163 25.36 -3.57 3.01
CA LEU A 163 26.60 -3.78 3.77
C LEU A 163 26.43 -3.31 5.22
N ASP A 164 27.31 -3.75 6.12
CA ASP A 164 27.35 -3.28 7.51
C ASP A 164 27.55 -1.76 7.64
N SER A 165 28.10 -1.11 6.61
CA SER A 165 28.21 0.36 6.50
C SER A 165 26.89 1.06 6.13
N GLY A 166 25.83 0.30 5.88
CA GLY A 166 24.56 0.77 5.32
C GLY A 166 24.61 1.10 3.83
N GLU A 167 25.71 0.81 3.15
CA GLU A 167 25.78 0.95 1.69
C GLU A 167 24.92 -0.11 1.01
N ILE A 168 24.19 0.30 -0.02
CA ILE A 168 23.47 -0.65 -0.88
C ILE A 168 24.46 -1.12 -1.94
N GLU A 169 24.94 -2.35 -1.81
CA GLU A 169 25.89 -2.96 -2.74
C GLU A 169 25.22 -3.32 -4.07
N SER A 170 24.02 -3.89 -4.00
CA SER A 170 23.25 -4.28 -5.18
C SER A 170 21.76 -4.30 -4.90
N PHE A 171 20.96 -4.15 -5.96
CA PHE A 171 19.51 -4.32 -5.91
C PHE A 171 18.96 -4.94 -7.19
N ALA A 172 17.82 -5.63 -7.08
CA ALA A 172 17.10 -6.21 -8.20
C ALA A 172 15.59 -6.19 -7.97
N PHE A 173 14.82 -6.07 -9.07
CA PHE A 173 13.37 -6.11 -9.04
C PHE A 173 12.85 -7.39 -9.70
N HIS A 174 11.91 -8.06 -9.02
CA HIS A 174 11.31 -9.30 -9.50
C HIS A 174 9.80 -9.24 -9.44
N ARG A 175 9.13 -9.89 -10.39
CA ARG A 175 7.75 -10.34 -10.16
C ARG A 175 7.82 -11.61 -9.35
N ALA A 176 7.08 -11.68 -8.25
CA ALA A 176 7.12 -12.81 -7.34
C ALA A 176 5.74 -13.17 -6.82
N VAL A 177 5.66 -14.34 -6.19
CA VAL A 177 4.58 -14.74 -5.28
C VAL A 177 5.18 -14.80 -3.88
N VAL A 178 4.57 -14.06 -2.95
CA VAL A 178 5.02 -13.95 -1.56
C VAL A 178 3.91 -14.39 -0.62
N ARG A 179 4.26 -14.78 0.61
CA ARG A 179 3.29 -15.10 1.66
C ARG A 179 3.66 -14.37 2.94
N SER A 180 2.88 -13.37 3.33
CA SER A 180 3.05 -12.72 4.64
C SER A 180 2.62 -13.68 5.75
N ARG A 181 3.54 -14.02 6.65
CA ARG A 181 3.28 -14.88 7.81
C ARG A 181 2.60 -14.13 8.94
N ALA A 182 2.83 -12.82 9.05
CA ALA A 182 2.28 -11.99 10.12
C ALA A 182 2.11 -10.52 9.74
N LYS A 183 1.06 -9.89 10.28
CA LYS A 183 0.85 -8.44 10.37
C LYS A 183 1.20 -7.96 11.78
N LEU A 184 2.34 -7.34 11.98
CA LEU A 184 2.75 -6.86 13.30
C LEU A 184 2.20 -5.45 13.54
N ALA A 185 1.89 -5.13 14.80
CA ALA A 185 1.53 -3.77 15.17
C ALA A 185 2.80 -3.02 15.59
N TYR A 186 2.94 -1.74 15.22
CA TYR A 186 4.10 -0.93 15.63
C TYR A 186 4.38 -0.99 17.13
N ALA A 187 3.33 -0.86 17.97
CA ALA A 187 3.48 -0.93 19.42
C ALA A 187 3.94 -2.32 19.93
N ALA A 188 3.63 -3.40 19.21
CA ALA A 188 4.13 -4.73 19.56
C ALA A 188 5.60 -4.90 19.17
N VAL A 189 5.97 -4.40 17.98
CA VAL A 189 7.37 -4.41 17.52
C VAL A 189 8.25 -3.57 18.43
N ASP A 190 7.79 -2.37 18.83
CA ASP A 190 8.53 -1.50 19.74
C ASP A 190 8.80 -2.16 21.10
N ARG A 191 7.76 -2.75 21.72
CA ARG A 191 7.92 -3.49 22.99
C ARG A 191 8.88 -4.66 22.86
N TYR A 192 8.84 -5.39 21.74
CA TYR A 192 9.79 -6.47 21.47
C TYR A 192 11.24 -5.96 21.36
N VAL A 193 11.45 -4.94 20.52
CA VAL A 193 12.79 -4.40 20.23
C VAL A 193 13.43 -3.73 21.45
N THR A 194 12.60 -3.20 22.36
CA THR A 194 13.05 -2.57 23.62
C THR A 194 13.21 -3.56 24.77
N GLY A 195 12.92 -4.86 24.57
CA GLY A 195 13.03 -5.89 25.62
C GLY A 195 11.90 -5.87 26.65
N ASN A 196 10.79 -5.20 26.35
CA ASN A 196 9.63 -5.06 27.22
C ASN A 196 8.53 -6.11 26.96
N SER A 197 8.71 -7.01 25.98
CA SER A 197 7.78 -8.10 25.70
C SER A 197 8.41 -9.17 24.79
N ASP A 198 8.00 -10.42 25.02
CA ASP A 198 8.36 -11.61 24.24
C ASP A 198 7.25 -12.06 23.28
N ASP A 199 6.18 -11.27 23.13
CA ASP A 199 4.98 -11.60 22.33
C ASP A 199 5.30 -11.95 20.85
N LEU A 200 6.46 -11.53 20.34
CA LEU A 200 6.88 -11.71 18.95
C LEU A 200 8.02 -12.73 18.75
N ILE A 201 8.35 -13.55 19.75
CA ILE A 201 9.43 -14.57 19.66
C ILE A 201 9.28 -15.48 18.41
N ALA A 202 8.06 -15.87 18.05
CA ALA A 202 7.80 -16.70 16.87
C ALA A 202 8.23 -16.03 15.53
N HIS A 203 8.49 -14.72 15.57
CA HIS A 203 8.94 -13.89 14.46
C HIS A 203 10.29 -13.21 14.75
N ALA A 204 11.00 -13.63 15.80
CA ALA A 204 12.26 -13.05 16.26
C ALA A 204 13.29 -12.94 15.13
N ASN A 205 13.63 -14.05 14.48
CA ASN A 205 14.68 -14.09 13.46
C ASN A 205 14.51 -13.06 12.33
N PRO A 206 13.38 -13.01 11.59
CA PRO A 206 13.20 -11.99 10.55
C PRO A 206 13.09 -10.58 11.13
N LEU A 207 12.52 -10.41 12.34
CA LEU A 207 12.35 -9.09 12.95
C LEU A 207 13.68 -8.50 13.43
N GLU A 208 14.54 -9.30 14.04
CA GLU A 208 15.88 -8.91 14.47
C GLU A 208 16.75 -8.53 13.28
N ALA A 209 16.73 -9.33 12.21
CA ALA A 209 17.43 -8.99 10.98
C ALA A 209 16.94 -7.66 10.38
N LEU A 210 15.63 -7.42 10.39
CA LEU A 210 15.04 -6.15 9.94
C LEU A 210 15.47 -4.97 10.83
N VAL A 211 15.53 -5.17 12.14
CA VAL A 211 15.99 -4.15 13.11
C VAL A 211 17.46 -3.83 12.92
N GLN A 212 18.31 -4.82 12.63
CA GLN A 212 19.71 -4.59 12.29
C GLN A 212 19.84 -3.75 11.03
N VAL A 213 19.14 -4.12 9.94
CA VAL A 213 19.09 -3.32 8.70
C VAL A 213 18.65 -1.88 9.00
N TYR A 214 17.59 -1.71 9.79
CA TYR A 214 17.10 -0.39 10.19
C TYR A 214 18.16 0.43 10.93
N ARG A 215 18.84 -0.15 11.92
CA ARG A 215 19.88 0.55 12.71
C ARG A 215 21.01 1.01 11.81
N THR A 216 21.53 0.11 11.00
CA THR A 216 22.60 0.38 10.04
C THR A 216 22.22 1.49 9.04
N LEU A 217 21.03 1.43 8.45
CA LEU A 217 20.57 2.47 7.51
C LEU A 217 20.32 3.81 8.22
N ARG A 218 19.82 3.79 9.47
CA ARG A 218 19.61 5.00 10.27
C ARG A 218 20.92 5.68 10.62
N GLU A 219 21.94 4.92 11.02
CA GLU A 219 23.28 5.43 11.31
C GLU A 219 23.88 6.09 10.08
N ARG A 220 23.86 5.40 8.93
CA ARG A 220 24.32 5.99 7.66
C ARG A 220 23.58 7.28 7.32
N ARG A 221 22.25 7.32 7.45
CA ARG A 221 21.46 8.52 7.19
C ARG A 221 21.80 9.68 8.12
N SER A 222 22.15 9.39 9.38
CA SER A 222 22.49 10.40 10.38
C SER A 222 23.90 10.97 10.14
N ASN A 223 24.81 10.16 9.60
CA ASN A 223 26.17 10.55 9.24
C ASN A 223 26.27 11.17 7.84
N ALA A 224 25.24 11.02 7.01
CA ALA A 224 25.15 11.69 5.72
C ALA A 224 24.87 13.19 5.93
N SER A 225 25.89 14.02 5.76
CA SER A 225 25.73 15.47 5.61
C SER A 225 25.02 15.75 4.28
N TRP A 226 23.78 16.25 4.35
CA TRP A 226 23.00 16.75 3.21
C TRP A 226 23.31 18.21 2.95
#